data_AF-A0A7J3CAE1-F1
#
_entry.id   AF-A0A7J3CAE1-F1
#
_cell.length_a   1.000
_cell.length_b   1.000
_cell.length_c   1.000
_cell.angle_alpha   90.00
_cell.angle_beta   90.00
_cell.angle_gamma   90.00
#
_symmetry.space_group_name_H-M   'P 1'
#
loop_
_entity.id
_entity.type
_entity.pdbx_description
1 polymer ?
#
loop_
_entity_poly.entity_id
_entity_poly.type
_entity_poly.pdbx_seq_one_letter_code
_entity_poly.pdbx_strand_id
1 'polypeptide(L)'
;MAYNFKESEKRWSSFWNDERIFQYDFHSSKPTFSIDTPPRYASGKMHIGHAFHYSHIDIVARYHRLKGEEVFFPLCFDVNGMPIEV
;
A
#
# COMPACT_ATOMS: atom_id res chain seq x y z
N MET A 1 -17.34 14.35 -23.03
CA MET A 1 -16.18 13.42 -22.93
C MET A 1 -16.45 12.46 -21.78
N ALA A 2 -16.24 11.16 -21.97
CA ALA A 2 -16.43 10.15 -20.93
C ALA A 2 -15.13 9.98 -20.12
N TYR A 3 -15.25 9.65 -18.82
CA TYR A 3 -14.11 9.36 -17.97
C TYR A 3 -13.44 8.03 -18.37
N ASN A 4 -12.10 8.05 -18.52
CA ASN A 4 -11.30 6.85 -18.78
C ASN A 4 -10.45 6.50 -17.54
N PHE A 5 -10.91 5.51 -16.77
CA PHE A 5 -10.23 5.08 -15.55
C PHE A 5 -8.89 4.41 -15.83
N LYS A 6 -8.75 3.63 -16.92
CA LYS A 6 -7.50 2.92 -17.23
C LYS A 6 -6.34 3.87 -17.47
N GLU A 7 -6.60 4.97 -18.17
CA GLU A 7 -5.61 6.01 -18.41
C GLU A 7 -5.28 6.76 -17.12
N SER A 8 -6.30 7.10 -16.32
CA SER A 8 -6.15 7.84 -15.07
C SER A 8 -5.38 7.06 -14.01
N GLU A 9 -5.74 5.79 -13.79
CA GLU A 9 -5.06 4.88 -12.87
C GLU A 9 -3.58 4.70 -13.23
N LYS A 10 -3.28 4.46 -14.52
CA LYS A 10 -1.90 4.33 -14.99
C LYS A 10 -1.11 5.62 -14.75
N ARG A 11 -1.68 6.77 -15.11
CA ARG A 11 -1.03 8.08 -14.92
C ARG A 11 -0.67 8.32 -13.45
N TRP A 12 -1.63 8.13 -12.53
CA TRP A 12 -1.40 8.40 -11.12
C TRP A 12 -0.47 7.38 -10.47
N SER A 13 -0.59 6.10 -10.81
CA SER A 13 0.33 5.06 -10.31
C SER A 13 1.77 5.34 -10.73
N SER A 14 2.02 5.79 -11.97
CA SER A 14 3.35 6.19 -12.42
C SER A 14 3.84 7.43 -11.65
N PHE A 15 3.02 8.48 -11.58
CA PHE A 15 3.37 9.71 -10.87
C PHE A 15 3.75 9.44 -9.39
N TRP A 16 2.97 8.65 -8.65
CA TRP A 16 3.28 8.36 -7.25
C TRP A 16 4.58 7.57 -7.06
N ASN A 17 4.90 6.68 -8.00
CA ASN A 17 6.13 5.90 -7.96
C ASN A 17 7.35 6.75 -8.30
N ASP A 18 7.26 7.56 -9.36
CA ASP A 18 8.36 8.40 -9.85
C ASP A 18 8.72 9.49 -8.82
N GLU A 19 7.70 10.13 -8.24
CA GLU A 19 7.85 11.14 -7.19
C GLU A 19 8.05 10.54 -5.79
N ARG A 20 8.04 9.21 -5.67
CA ARG A 20 8.20 8.48 -4.40
C ARG A 20 7.26 8.99 -3.28
N ILE A 21 6.03 9.37 -3.66
CA ILE A 21 5.08 10.08 -2.78
C ILE A 21 4.78 9.32 -1.49
N PHE A 22 4.83 7.98 -1.51
CA PHE A 22 4.54 7.12 -0.35
C PHE A 22 5.78 6.54 0.34
N GLN A 23 6.99 6.92 -0.09
CA GLN A 23 8.19 6.51 0.61
C GLN A 23 8.21 7.12 2.01
N TYR A 24 8.50 6.30 3.02
CA TYR A 24 8.69 6.76 4.38
C TYR A 24 10.06 7.43 4.53
N ASP A 25 10.08 8.62 5.13
CA ASP A 25 11.30 9.37 5.42
C ASP A 25 11.69 9.23 6.90
N PHE A 26 12.78 8.50 7.17
CA PHE A 26 13.34 8.28 8.51
C PHE A 26 13.91 9.55 9.15
N HIS A 27 14.09 10.62 8.39
CA HIS A 27 14.59 11.91 8.87
C HIS A 27 13.48 12.96 8.99
N SER A 28 12.23 12.59 8.71
CA SER A 28 11.08 13.49 8.79
C SER A 28 10.87 13.99 10.21
N SER A 29 10.63 15.30 10.36
CA SER A 29 10.26 15.91 11.65
C SER A 29 8.77 15.75 11.98
N LYS A 30 7.98 15.14 11.09
CA LYS A 30 6.54 14.93 11.28
C LYS A 30 6.30 13.79 12.28
N PRO A 31 5.15 13.77 12.99
CA PRO A 31 4.77 12.63 13.81
C PRO A 31 4.66 11.36 12.96
N THR A 32 5.23 10.26 13.45
CA THR A 32 5.15 8.97 12.76
C THR A 32 3.82 8.28 13.05
N PHE A 33 3.14 7.84 11.99
CA PHE A 33 2.01 6.92 12.07
C PHE A 33 2.40 5.58 11.43
N SER A 34 2.56 4.54 12.24
CA SER A 34 2.98 3.22 11.78
C SER A 34 1.80 2.29 11.64
N ILE A 35 1.73 1.58 10.50
CA ILE A 35 0.71 0.58 10.23
C ILE A 35 1.37 -0.79 10.27
N ASP A 36 0.95 -1.63 11.22
CA ASP A 36 1.25 -3.05 11.20
C ASP A 36 0.39 -3.72 10.12
N THR A 37 1.04 -4.06 9.01
CA THR A 37 0.36 -4.60 7.84
C THR A 37 0.49 -6.11 7.88
N PRO A 38 -0.62 -6.87 7.95
CA PRO A 38 -0.52 -8.32 7.97
C PRO A 38 0.17 -8.79 6.68
N PRO A 39 1.21 -9.63 6.81
CA PRO A 39 1.96 -10.11 5.67
C PRO A 39 1.02 -10.88 4.74
N ARG A 40 1.19 -10.68 3.44
CA ARG A 40 0.51 -11.50 2.44
C ARG A 40 1.17 -12.86 2.36
N TYR A 41 0.40 -13.92 2.51
CA TYR A 41 0.91 -15.26 2.27
C TYR A 41 1.17 -15.47 0.76
N ALA A 42 2.32 -16.06 0.40
CA ALA A 42 2.70 -16.26 -1.00
C ALA A 42 1.98 -17.45 -1.69
N SER A 43 0.66 -17.60 -1.50
CA SER A 43 -0.17 -18.71 -2.01
C SER A 43 -0.67 -18.55 -3.45
N GLY A 44 -0.14 -17.58 -4.22
CA GLY A 44 -0.51 -17.37 -5.62
C GLY A 44 -1.32 -16.09 -5.87
N LYS A 45 -2.42 -16.20 -6.63
CA LYS A 45 -3.16 -15.02 -7.13
C LYS A 45 -3.97 -14.32 -6.02
N MET A 46 -4.05 -13.00 -6.11
CA MET A 46 -4.90 -12.21 -5.22
C MET A 46 -6.39 -12.48 -5.47
N HIS A 47 -7.11 -12.87 -4.42
CA HIS A 47 -8.58 -12.89 -4.38
C HIS A 47 -9.20 -11.60 -3.81
N ILE A 48 -10.53 -11.45 -3.91
CA ILE A 48 -11.29 -10.26 -3.47
C ILE A 48 -11.05 -9.87 -2.01
N GLY A 49 -10.83 -10.85 -1.12
CA GLY A 49 -10.46 -10.57 0.28
C GLY A 49 -9.20 -9.70 0.43
N HIS A 50 -8.19 -9.86 -0.44
CA HIS A 50 -7.02 -8.99 -0.43
C HIS A 50 -7.38 -7.57 -0.85
N ALA A 51 -8.16 -7.43 -1.93
CA ALA A 51 -8.58 -6.11 -2.42
C ALA A 51 -9.37 -5.36 -1.35
N PHE A 52 -10.29 -6.04 -0.67
CA PHE A 52 -11.08 -5.45 0.41
C PHE A 52 -10.19 -5.04 1.60
N HIS A 53 -9.36 -5.96 2.09
CA HIS A 53 -8.54 -5.71 3.28
C HIS A 53 -7.48 -4.62 3.06
N TYR A 54 -6.69 -4.70 1.99
CA TYR A 54 -5.64 -3.71 1.73
C TYR A 54 -6.19 -2.34 1.36
N SER A 55 -7.37 -2.25 0.75
CA SER A 55 -8.00 -0.95 0.47
C SER A 55 -8.36 -0.21 1.76
N HIS A 56 -8.84 -0.91 2.80
CA HIS A 56 -9.13 -0.29 4.09
C HIS A 56 -7.88 0.26 4.76
N ILE A 57 -6.78 -0.50 4.73
CA ILE A 57 -5.51 -0.06 5.31
C ILE A 57 -4.97 1.15 4.55
N ASP A 58 -5.03 1.13 3.21
CA ASP A 58 -4.58 2.25 2.36
C ASP A 58 -5.41 3.52 2.58
N ILE A 59 -6.72 3.40 2.81
CA ILE A 59 -7.59 4.55 3.16
C ILE A 59 -7.10 5.21 4.47
N VAL A 60 -6.81 4.42 5.50
CA VAL A 60 -6.28 4.92 6.78
C VAL A 60 -4.91 5.56 6.57
N ALA A 61 -4.01 4.90 5.83
CA ALA A 61 -2.68 5.43 5.50
C ALA A 61 -2.76 6.82 4.84
N ARG A 62 -3.62 6.96 3.83
CA ARG A 62 -3.81 8.24 3.12
C ARG A 62 -4.42 9.31 4.02
N TYR A 63 -5.39 8.94 4.85
CA TYR A 63 -5.98 9.86 5.82
C TYR A 63 -4.94 10.46 6.77
N HIS A 64 -4.08 9.61 7.35
CA HIS A 64 -3.00 10.07 8.24
C HIS A 64 -1.94 10.90 7.50
N ARG A 65 -1.61 10.54 6.25
CA ARG A 65 -0.69 11.36 5.42
C ARG A 65 -1.26 12.76 5.15
N LEU A 66 -2.57 12.85 4.89
CA LEU A 66 -3.28 14.13 4.70
C LEU A 66 -3.39 14.95 5.98
N LYS A 67 -3.36 14.32 7.17
CA LYS A 67 -3.25 15.00 8.46
C LYS A 67 -1.86 15.58 8.75
N GLY A 68 -0.87 15.32 7.89
CA GLY A 68 0.50 15.79 8.07
C GLY A 68 1.39 14.84 8.89
N GLU A 69 1.00 13.59 9.06
CA GLU A 69 1.81 12.55 9.70
C GLU A 69 2.72 11.87 8.65
N GLU A 70 3.91 11.42 9.08
CA GLU A 70 4.77 10.58 8.25
C GLU A 70 4.34 9.12 8.42
N VAL A 71 3.84 8.52 7.34
CA VAL A 71 3.16 7.23 7.42
C VAL A 71 4.11 6.11 7.03
N PHE A 72 4.39 5.21 7.98
CA PHE A 72 5.13 3.98 7.74
C PHE A 72 4.15 2.85 7.43
N PHE A 73 4.03 2.51 6.14
CA PHE A 73 3.11 1.48 5.63
C PHE A 73 3.87 0.47 4.74
N PRO A 74 4.66 -0.43 5.35
CA PRO A 74 5.41 -1.44 4.60
C PRO A 74 4.51 -2.60 4.18
N LEU A 75 4.81 -3.19 3.02
CA LEU A 75 4.24 -4.47 2.60
C LEU A 75 5.29 -5.57 2.78
N CYS A 76 4.93 -6.68 3.40
CA CYS A 76 5.77 -7.86 3.53
C CYS A 76 5.04 -9.11 3.04
N PHE A 77 5.81 -10.14 2.71
CA PHE A 77 5.31 -11.45 2.33
C PHE A 77 5.64 -12.47 3.41
N ASP A 78 4.67 -13.29 3.76
CA ASP A 78 4.92 -14.52 4.49
C ASP A 78 5.19 -15.63 3.48
N VAL A 79 6.40 -16.19 3.58
CA VAL A 79 6.94 -17.17 2.64
C VAL A 79 7.20 -18.53 3.28
N ASN A 80 6.75 -18.74 4.52
CA ASN A 80 6.96 -20.02 5.22
C ASN A 80 5.71 -20.90 5.18
N GLY A 81 5.87 -22.22 5.28
CA GLY A 81 4.77 -23.15 5.51
C GLY A 81 4.27 -23.92 4.29
N MET A 82 3.37 -24.86 4.56
CA MET A 82 2.98 -25.95 3.65
C MET A 82 2.58 -25.50 2.24
N PRO A 83 1.76 -24.46 2.03
CA PRO A 83 1.35 -24.08 0.66
C PRO A 83 2.47 -23.56 -0.26
N ILE A 84 3.68 -23.32 0.26
CA ILE A 84 4.85 -22.86 -0.53
C ILE A 84 5.85 -24.00 -0.77
N GLU A 85 5.86 -24.99 0.11
CA GLU A 85 6.78 -26.14 0.06
C GLU A 85 6.38 -27.20 -0.97
N VAL A 86 5.17 -27.12 -1.53
CA VAL A 86 4.56 -28.10 -2.45
C VAL A 86 4.45 -27.61 -3.89
#